data_AF-A0A9E5BFP0-F1
#
_entry.id   AF-A0A9E5BFP0-F1
#
_cell.length_a   1.000
_cell.length_b   1.000
_cell.length_c   1.000
_cell.angle_alpha   90.00
_cell.angle_beta   90.00
_cell.angle_gamma   90.00
#
_symmetry.space_group_name_H-M   'P 1'
#
loop_
_entity.id
_entity.type
_entity.pdbx_description
1 polymer ?
#
loop_
_entity_poly.entity_id
_entity_poly.type
_entity_poly.pdbx_seq_one_letter_code
_entity_poly.pdbx_strand_id
1 'polypeptide(L)'
;VGTLLGIEIARGTNVLETIKQTSTAIYQGQWRPQVLTLVLITLVTMRLWKPLNRWIPAMLVAVIVGSIALVVLERYVAEFAGIRKVSAIPGALPPLSYPVLSLEHLQLLFGPVLVMTLLASTEAMAIARALALKRNDAFDANQEFIGQGLANVGGSFFSAYPSSGSFNRSGVNLAANAQTPLAAICAAVFLLVILIFVSPLAEYLPYAVIAALLLAVAWNLIDLGQIRHEFRSGAHEWIPMVITGVGTVTISLEWAVLAGICSAAIAKRIHGSAK
;
A
#
# COMPACT_ATOMS: atom_id res chain seq x y z
N VAL A 1 -4.74 11.71 6.24
CA VAL A 1 -5.50 12.98 6.13
C VAL A 1 -4.65 14.18 6.52
N GLY A 2 -4.02 14.23 7.71
CA GLY A 2 -3.19 15.37 8.14
C GLY A 2 -2.15 15.86 7.11
N THR A 3 -1.35 14.96 6.54
CA THR A 3 -0.35 15.31 5.52
C THR A 3 -0.93 15.99 4.28
N LEU A 4 -2.17 15.66 3.87
CA LEU A 4 -2.84 16.30 2.72
C LEU A 4 -3.23 17.75 3.03
N LEU A 5 -3.42 18.07 4.31
CA LEU A 5 -3.79 19.41 4.80
C LEU A 5 -2.59 20.17 5.37
N GLY A 6 -1.39 19.60 5.30
CA GLY A 6 -0.18 20.17 5.90
C GLY A 6 -0.14 20.13 7.43
N ILE A 7 -0.98 19.29 8.05
CA ILE A 7 -1.08 19.14 9.51
C ILE A 7 -0.15 18.01 9.97
N GLU A 8 0.52 18.23 11.10
CA GLU A 8 1.29 17.20 11.77
C GLU A 8 0.39 16.35 12.68
N ILE A 9 0.41 15.04 12.44
CA ILE A 9 -0.33 14.08 13.26
C ILE A 9 0.66 13.05 13.75
N ALA A 10 0.53 12.65 15.01
CA ALA A 10 1.32 11.58 15.59
C ALA A 10 1.13 10.28 14.77
N ARG A 11 2.23 9.55 14.56
CA ARG A 11 2.17 8.24 13.89
C ARG A 11 1.59 7.20 14.85
N GLY A 12 0.91 6.20 14.31
CA GLY A 12 0.39 5.07 15.09
C GLY A 12 -0.92 5.32 15.83
N THR A 13 -1.58 6.47 15.61
CA THR A 13 -2.92 6.72 16.12
C THR A 13 -3.96 5.96 15.30
N ASN A 14 -5.08 5.58 15.94
CA ASN A 14 -6.18 4.94 15.23
C ASN A 14 -6.89 5.95 14.29
N VAL A 15 -7.75 5.47 13.39
CA VAL A 15 -8.39 6.33 12.37
C VAL A 15 -9.29 7.38 13.02
N LEU A 16 -10.05 7.02 14.06
CA LEU A 16 -10.96 7.94 14.75
C LEU A 16 -10.21 9.08 15.46
N GLU A 17 -9.10 8.75 16.11
CA GLU A 17 -8.21 9.71 16.75
C GLU A 17 -7.51 10.58 15.71
N THR A 18 -7.07 10.00 14.59
CA THR A 18 -6.53 10.77 13.46
C THR A 18 -7.55 11.80 12.97
N ILE A 19 -8.82 11.42 12.80
CA ILE A 19 -9.88 12.34 12.37
C ILE A 19 -10.11 13.43 13.43
N LYS A 20 -10.16 13.07 14.71
CA LYS A 20 -10.35 14.02 15.82
C LYS A 20 -9.19 15.01 15.94
N GLN A 21 -7.95 14.53 15.89
CA GLN A 21 -6.75 15.39 15.93
C GLN A 21 -6.70 16.30 14.69
N THR A 22 -7.03 15.77 13.51
CA THR A 22 -7.10 16.56 12.28
C THR A 22 -8.17 17.65 12.40
N SER A 23 -9.38 17.32 12.86
CA SER A 23 -10.47 18.30 12.96
C SER A 23 -10.15 19.39 13.96
N THR A 24 -9.63 19.03 15.14
CA THR A 24 -9.15 20.00 16.13
C THR A 24 -8.06 20.91 15.56
N ALA A 25 -7.07 20.37 14.84
CA ALA A 25 -6.01 21.16 14.23
C ALA A 25 -6.53 22.12 13.14
N ILE A 26 -7.55 21.71 12.36
CA ILE A 26 -8.23 22.58 11.41
C ILE A 26 -8.93 23.74 12.14
N TYR A 27 -9.71 23.43 13.20
CA TYR A 27 -10.40 24.46 13.99
C TYR A 27 -9.43 25.44 14.66
N GLN A 28 -8.24 24.98 15.01
CA GLN A 28 -7.17 25.81 15.58
C GLN A 28 -6.37 26.60 14.53
N GLY A 29 -6.69 26.49 13.23
CA GLY A 29 -6.00 27.20 12.17
C GLY A 29 -4.59 26.69 11.87
N GLN A 30 -4.24 25.47 12.30
CA GLN A 30 -2.90 24.87 12.09
C GLN A 30 -2.73 24.24 10.70
N TRP A 31 -3.77 24.24 9.89
CA TRP A 31 -3.74 23.69 8.54
C TRP A 31 -3.04 24.65 7.57
N ARG A 32 -2.39 24.11 6.54
CA ARG A 32 -1.63 24.89 5.56
C ARG A 32 -2.29 24.80 4.19
N PRO A 33 -3.13 25.77 3.77
CA PRO A 33 -3.87 25.73 2.52
C PRO A 33 -2.98 25.55 1.28
N GLN A 34 -1.78 26.12 1.29
CA GLN A 34 -0.80 26.01 0.20
C GLN A 34 -0.41 24.55 -0.11
N VAL A 35 -0.55 23.63 0.86
CA VAL A 35 -0.30 22.20 0.64
C VAL A 35 -1.34 21.60 -0.30
N LEU A 36 -2.58 22.09 -0.29
CA LEU A 36 -3.62 21.64 -1.22
C LEU A 36 -3.25 21.96 -2.66
N THR A 37 -2.57 23.08 -2.92
CA THR A 37 -2.08 23.42 -4.27
C THR A 37 -1.11 22.35 -4.78
N LEU A 38 -0.19 21.86 -3.94
CA LEU A 38 0.71 20.75 -4.28
C LEU A 38 -0.02 19.43 -4.52
N VAL A 39 -1.00 19.12 -3.68
CA VAL A 39 -1.86 17.94 -3.86
C VAL A 39 -2.59 18.02 -5.21
N LEU A 40 -3.19 19.17 -5.53
CA LEU A 40 -3.90 19.40 -6.79
C LEU A 40 -2.96 19.31 -7.99
N ILE A 41 -1.79 19.95 -7.96
CA ILE A 41 -0.78 19.83 -9.02
C ILE A 41 -0.43 18.37 -9.26
N THR A 42 -0.20 17.60 -8.19
CA THR A 42 0.14 16.17 -8.27
C THR A 42 -0.99 15.36 -8.94
N LEU A 43 -2.23 15.54 -8.46
CA LEU A 43 -3.40 14.80 -8.97
C LEU A 43 -3.74 15.18 -10.42
N VAL A 44 -3.70 16.47 -10.75
CA VAL A 44 -3.94 16.99 -12.11
C VAL A 44 -2.88 16.47 -13.06
N THR A 45 -1.59 16.55 -12.68
CA THR A 45 -0.50 15.99 -13.49
C THR A 45 -0.73 14.51 -13.77
N MET A 46 -1.05 13.72 -12.74
CA MET A 46 -1.31 12.29 -12.90
C MET A 46 -2.51 12.03 -13.83
N ARG A 47 -3.59 12.81 -13.71
CA ARG A 47 -4.82 12.65 -14.50
C ARG A 47 -4.65 13.04 -15.97
N LEU A 48 -3.87 14.09 -16.25
CA LEU A 48 -3.57 14.60 -17.59
C LEU A 48 -2.49 13.78 -18.29
N TRP A 49 -1.52 13.26 -17.55
CA TRP A 49 -0.45 12.43 -18.12
C TRP A 49 -0.94 11.05 -18.56
N LYS A 50 -1.85 10.44 -17.78
CA LYS A 50 -2.38 9.09 -18.03
C LYS A 50 -2.85 8.86 -19.49
N PRO A 51 -3.62 9.75 -20.14
CA PRO A 51 -4.00 9.58 -21.54
C PRO A 51 -2.90 9.94 -22.55
N LEU A 52 -1.93 10.78 -22.17
CA LEU A 52 -0.91 11.31 -23.09
C LEU A 52 0.19 10.29 -23.38
N ASN A 53 0.62 9.54 -22.38
CA ASN A 53 1.72 8.59 -22.52
C ASN A 53 1.45 7.30 -21.73
N ARG A 54 1.28 6.20 -22.47
CA ARG A 54 1.05 4.86 -21.91
C ARG A 54 2.31 4.12 -21.45
N TRP A 55 3.50 4.62 -21.82
CA TRP A 55 4.79 3.97 -21.54
C TRP A 55 5.39 4.43 -20.21
N ILE A 56 5.23 5.72 -19.89
CA ILE A 56 5.76 6.29 -18.65
C ILE A 56 4.65 6.32 -17.58
N PRO A 57 4.84 5.67 -16.42
CA PRO A 57 3.84 5.66 -15.36
C PRO A 57 3.46 7.06 -14.88
N ALA A 58 2.16 7.37 -14.86
CA ALA A 58 1.65 8.69 -14.45
C ALA A 58 2.05 9.07 -13.01
N MET A 59 2.18 8.09 -12.11
CA MET A 59 2.64 8.34 -10.73
C MET A 59 4.08 8.86 -10.69
N LEU A 60 4.97 8.33 -11.54
CA LEU A 60 6.38 8.78 -11.60
C LEU A 60 6.46 10.23 -12.05
N VAL A 61 5.70 10.59 -13.09
CA VAL A 61 5.66 11.97 -13.58
C VAL A 61 5.05 12.92 -12.55
N ALA A 62 3.97 12.50 -11.88
CA ALA A 62 3.36 13.29 -10.82
C ALA A 62 4.31 13.53 -9.63
N VAL A 63 5.12 12.54 -9.25
CA VAL A 63 6.20 12.72 -8.26
C VAL A 63 7.20 13.78 -8.71
N ILE A 64 7.71 13.65 -9.93
CA ILE A 64 8.75 14.55 -10.46
C ILE A 64 8.21 15.98 -10.54
N VAL A 65 7.05 16.16 -11.18
CA VAL A 65 6.42 17.48 -11.35
C VAL A 65 6.03 18.09 -10.01
N GLY A 66 5.45 17.31 -9.09
CA GLY A 66 5.10 17.80 -7.75
C GLY A 66 6.32 18.23 -6.94
N SER A 67 7.44 17.50 -7.04
CA SER A 67 8.69 17.85 -6.35
C SER A 67 9.32 19.11 -6.94
N ILE A 68 9.40 19.21 -8.27
CA ILE A 68 9.87 20.42 -8.97
C ILE A 68 8.98 21.62 -8.64
N ALA A 69 7.66 21.43 -8.63
CA ALA A 69 6.71 22.48 -8.29
C ALA A 69 6.96 23.02 -6.89
N LEU A 70 7.21 22.17 -5.87
CA LEU A 70 7.57 22.66 -4.54
C LEU A 70 8.86 23.48 -4.58
N VAL A 71 9.93 22.97 -5.22
CA VAL A 71 11.23 23.65 -5.29
C VAL A 71 11.13 25.02 -5.97
N VAL A 72 10.30 25.13 -7.00
CA VAL A 72 10.04 26.42 -7.67
C VAL A 72 9.21 27.32 -6.76
N LEU A 73 8.10 26.83 -6.22
CA LEU A 73 7.18 27.63 -5.41
C LEU A 73 7.83 28.12 -4.11
N GLU A 74 8.66 27.31 -3.44
CA GLU A 74 9.38 27.73 -2.23
C GLU A 74 10.37 28.87 -2.49
N ARG A 75 10.87 29.00 -3.73
CA ARG A 75 11.76 30.09 -4.14
C ARG A 75 11.05 31.43 -4.39
N TYR A 76 9.81 31.39 -4.86
CA TYR A 76 9.06 32.58 -5.26
C TYR A 76 7.93 32.96 -4.28
N VAL A 77 7.48 32.03 -3.44
CA VAL A 77 6.33 32.20 -2.55
C VAL A 77 6.69 31.68 -1.15
N ALA A 78 6.85 32.61 -0.20
CA ALA A 78 7.31 32.31 1.16
C ALA A 78 6.41 31.31 1.91
N GLU A 79 5.11 31.25 1.61
CA GLU A 79 4.16 30.33 2.26
C GLU A 79 4.48 28.85 2.02
N PHE A 80 5.16 28.53 0.92
CA PHE A 80 5.62 27.17 0.58
C PHE A 80 6.90 26.78 1.32
N ALA A 81 7.60 27.74 1.93
CA ALA A 81 8.77 27.44 2.76
C ALA A 81 8.40 26.55 3.94
N GLY A 82 9.28 25.61 4.29
CA GLY A 82 9.07 24.67 5.40
C GLY A 82 7.95 23.65 5.16
N ILE A 83 7.47 23.45 3.93
CA ILE A 83 6.68 22.25 3.61
C ILE A 83 7.58 21.02 3.81
N ARG A 84 7.07 20.04 4.55
CA ARG A 84 7.85 18.86 4.92
C ARG A 84 8.19 18.01 3.70
N LYS A 85 9.46 17.70 3.59
CA LYS A 85 10.04 16.80 2.60
C LYS A 85 10.52 15.52 3.29
N VAL A 86 10.66 14.44 2.53
CA VAL A 86 11.24 13.19 3.01
C VAL A 86 12.66 13.48 3.53
N SER A 87 13.04 12.82 4.63
CA SER A 87 14.40 12.95 5.16
C SER A 87 15.40 12.29 4.22
N ALA A 88 16.64 12.77 4.20
CA ALA A 88 17.71 12.12 3.45
C ALA A 88 17.77 10.62 3.82
N ILE A 89 17.75 9.76 2.80
CA ILE A 89 17.82 8.31 2.98
C ILE A 89 19.29 7.96 3.20
N PRO A 90 19.66 7.33 4.34
CA PRO A 90 21.04 7.02 4.65
C PRO A 90 21.54 5.88 3.76
N GLY A 91 22.27 6.25 2.71
CA GLY A 91 22.86 5.31 1.77
C GLY A 91 21.88 4.77 0.73
N ALA A 92 22.46 4.18 -0.32
CA ALA A 92 21.71 3.69 -1.47
C ALA A 92 21.22 2.24 -1.35
N LEU A 93 21.82 1.47 -0.44
CA LEU A 93 21.53 0.05 -0.24
C LEU A 93 20.72 -0.14 1.03
N PRO A 94 19.75 -1.08 1.03
CA PRO A 94 19.03 -1.43 2.25
C PRO A 94 20.04 -1.89 3.31
N PRO A 95 19.97 -1.36 4.54
CA PRO A 95 20.90 -1.74 5.59
C PRO A 95 20.72 -3.21 5.93
N LEU A 96 21.85 -3.91 6.08
CA LEU A 96 21.83 -5.24 6.67
C LEU A 96 21.29 -5.14 8.10
N SER A 97 20.33 -6.00 8.41
CA SER A 97 19.73 -6.15 9.72
C SER A 97 19.76 -7.60 10.16
N TYR A 98 19.44 -7.84 11.42
CA TYR A 98 19.15 -9.17 11.93
C TYR A 98 17.84 -9.11 12.70
N PRO A 99 16.98 -10.15 12.60
CA PRO A 99 15.75 -10.19 13.34
C PRO A 99 16.03 -10.34 14.85
N VAL A 100 15.41 -9.50 15.68
CA VAL A 100 15.53 -9.57 17.14
C VAL A 100 14.50 -10.58 17.67
N LEU A 101 14.98 -11.78 18.00
CA LEU A 101 14.14 -12.89 18.47
C LEU A 101 14.05 -12.94 20.00
N SER A 102 13.54 -11.88 20.63
CA SER A 102 13.24 -11.90 22.07
C SER A 102 11.88 -12.55 22.34
N LEU A 103 11.72 -13.20 23.49
CA LEU A 103 10.44 -13.80 23.89
C LEU A 103 9.31 -12.75 23.93
N GLU A 104 9.64 -11.55 24.39
CA GLU A 104 8.71 -10.41 24.42
C GLU A 104 8.21 -10.02 23.03
N HIS A 105 9.11 -9.84 22.05
CA HIS A 105 8.71 -9.53 20.68
C HIS A 105 7.93 -10.67 20.03
N LEU A 106 8.32 -11.92 20.28
CA LEU A 106 7.59 -13.09 19.78
C LEU A 106 6.16 -13.10 20.32
N GLN A 107 5.96 -12.90 21.63
CA GLN A 107 4.62 -12.85 22.23
C GLN A 107 3.80 -11.67 21.71
N LEU A 108 4.40 -10.48 21.58
CA LEU A 108 3.73 -9.28 21.09
C LEU A 108 3.28 -9.42 19.63
N LEU A 109 4.11 -10.04 18.79
CA LEU A 109 3.91 -10.08 17.34
C LEU A 109 3.25 -11.38 16.85
N PHE A 110 3.13 -12.42 17.68
CA PHE A 110 2.61 -13.72 17.26
C PHE A 110 1.24 -13.63 16.58
N GLY A 111 0.27 -12.98 17.24
CA GLY A 111 -1.08 -12.80 16.70
C GLY A 111 -1.09 -12.03 15.37
N PRO A 112 -0.55 -10.79 15.33
CA PRO A 112 -0.45 -10.02 14.09
C PRO A 112 0.27 -10.76 12.96
N VAL A 113 1.39 -11.44 13.23
CA VAL A 113 2.16 -12.18 12.23
C VAL A 113 1.37 -13.36 11.66
N LEU A 114 0.62 -14.10 12.47
CA LEU A 114 -0.24 -15.18 11.98
C LEU A 114 -1.29 -14.67 11.00
N VAL A 115 -1.98 -13.58 11.35
CA VAL A 115 -3.01 -13.01 10.47
C VAL A 115 -2.39 -12.43 9.20
N MET A 116 -1.27 -11.71 9.31
CA MET A 116 -0.56 -11.19 8.14
C MET A 116 -0.04 -12.31 7.23
N THR A 117 0.46 -13.41 7.80
CA THR A 117 0.92 -14.57 7.01
C THR A 117 -0.24 -15.22 6.28
N LEU A 118 -1.38 -15.44 6.94
CA LEU A 118 -2.57 -15.99 6.31
C LEU A 118 -3.07 -15.10 5.17
N LEU A 119 -3.13 -13.78 5.40
CA LEU A 119 -3.59 -12.81 4.41
C LEU A 119 -2.64 -12.76 3.21
N ALA A 120 -1.34 -12.57 3.45
CA ALA A 120 -0.33 -12.48 2.40
C ALA A 120 -0.23 -13.78 1.58
N SER A 121 -0.25 -14.94 2.25
CA SER A 121 -0.21 -16.22 1.55
C SER A 121 -1.47 -16.48 0.73
N THR A 122 -2.65 -16.16 1.25
CA THR A 122 -3.92 -16.29 0.50
C THR A 122 -3.93 -15.37 -0.72
N GLU A 123 -3.47 -14.12 -0.58
CA GLU A 123 -3.34 -13.18 -1.69
C GLU A 123 -2.34 -13.70 -2.74
N ALA A 124 -1.13 -14.08 -2.32
CA ALA A 124 -0.09 -14.59 -3.22
C ALA A 124 -0.58 -15.83 -3.99
N MET A 125 -1.20 -16.80 -3.32
CA MET A 125 -1.75 -18.00 -3.95
C MET A 125 -2.89 -17.68 -4.92
N ALA A 126 -3.79 -16.74 -4.57
CA ALA A 126 -4.88 -16.34 -5.45
C ALA A 126 -4.34 -15.70 -6.74
N ILE A 127 -3.33 -14.84 -6.63
CA ILE A 127 -2.63 -14.24 -7.76
C ILE A 127 -1.95 -15.31 -8.62
N ALA A 128 -1.13 -16.15 -7.99
CA ALA A 128 -0.34 -17.18 -8.68
C ALA A 128 -1.25 -18.15 -9.43
N ARG A 129 -2.32 -18.64 -8.78
CA ARG A 129 -3.31 -19.52 -9.41
C ARG A 129 -4.03 -18.84 -10.57
N ALA A 130 -4.45 -17.57 -10.42
CA ALA A 130 -5.13 -16.85 -11.49
C ALA A 130 -4.22 -16.64 -12.72
N LEU A 131 -2.93 -16.41 -12.51
CA LEU A 131 -1.95 -16.26 -13.60
C LEU A 131 -1.61 -17.59 -14.24
N ALA A 132 -1.42 -18.65 -13.46
CA ALA A 132 -1.17 -20.00 -13.96
C ALA A 132 -2.31 -20.47 -14.87
N LEU A 133 -3.57 -20.22 -14.47
CA LEU A 133 -4.74 -20.51 -15.30
C LEU A 133 -4.74 -19.73 -16.62
N LYS A 134 -4.32 -18.45 -16.61
CA LYS A 134 -4.22 -17.64 -17.84
C LYS A 134 -3.12 -18.11 -18.79
N ARG A 135 -2.00 -18.62 -18.25
CA ARG A 135 -0.85 -19.11 -19.02
C ARG A 135 -0.92 -20.60 -19.34
N ASN A 136 -1.85 -21.33 -18.73
CA ASN A 136 -1.91 -22.79 -18.75
C ASN A 136 -0.63 -23.43 -18.16
N ASP A 137 -0.05 -22.77 -17.14
CA ASP A 137 1.13 -23.24 -16.42
C ASP A 137 0.74 -24.18 -15.26
N ALA A 138 1.64 -25.08 -14.88
CA ALA A 138 1.48 -25.86 -13.66
C ALA A 138 1.55 -24.95 -12.41
N PHE A 139 0.71 -25.25 -11.41
CA PHE A 139 0.67 -24.51 -10.15
C PHE A 139 0.76 -25.46 -8.96
N ASP A 140 1.75 -25.23 -8.09
CA ASP A 140 1.91 -25.92 -6.81
C ASP A 140 1.83 -24.89 -5.68
N ALA A 141 0.76 -24.97 -4.89
CA ALA A 141 0.51 -24.06 -3.77
C ALA A 141 1.53 -24.22 -2.64
N ASN A 142 2.05 -25.43 -2.41
CA ASN A 142 3.05 -25.67 -1.37
C ASN A 142 4.37 -25.00 -1.75
N GLN A 143 4.76 -25.12 -3.01
CA GLN A 143 5.98 -24.49 -3.53
C GLN A 143 5.90 -22.96 -3.44
N GLU A 144 4.74 -22.37 -3.78
CA GLU A 144 4.53 -20.93 -3.63
C GLU A 144 4.61 -20.50 -2.15
N PHE A 145 3.98 -21.26 -1.24
CA PHE A 145 4.02 -20.96 0.19
C PHE A 145 5.45 -20.99 0.76
N ILE A 146 6.23 -22.00 0.39
CA ILE A 146 7.65 -22.12 0.77
C ILE A 146 8.43 -20.93 0.19
N GLY A 147 8.21 -20.58 -1.08
CA GLY A 147 8.85 -19.44 -1.73
C GLY A 147 8.59 -18.10 -1.01
N GLN A 148 7.34 -17.82 -0.66
CA GLN A 148 6.96 -16.63 0.10
C GLN A 148 7.59 -16.62 1.50
N GLY A 149 7.63 -17.77 2.17
CA GLY A 149 8.28 -17.91 3.48
C GLY A 149 9.78 -17.61 3.40
N LEU A 150 10.48 -18.23 2.46
CA LEU A 150 11.91 -18.00 2.24
C LEU A 150 12.22 -16.56 1.83
N ALA A 151 11.38 -15.94 0.98
CA ALA A 151 11.54 -14.53 0.60
C ALA A 151 11.43 -13.59 1.81
N ASN A 152 10.48 -13.84 2.72
CA ASN A 152 10.30 -13.04 3.93
C ASN A 152 11.40 -13.28 4.98
N VAL A 153 11.86 -14.53 5.14
CA VAL A 153 13.03 -14.84 5.98
C VAL A 153 14.27 -14.11 5.44
N GLY A 154 14.53 -14.20 4.14
CA GLY A 154 15.63 -13.47 3.49
C GLY A 154 15.50 -11.96 3.68
N GLY A 155 14.32 -11.39 3.42
CA GLY A 155 14.04 -9.95 3.58
C GLY A 155 14.24 -9.42 5.00
N SER A 156 14.04 -10.25 6.03
CA SER A 156 14.25 -9.86 7.43
C SER A 156 15.70 -9.43 7.75
N PHE A 157 16.66 -9.87 6.92
CA PHE A 157 18.07 -9.47 7.04
C PHE A 157 18.42 -8.18 6.28
N PHE A 158 17.44 -7.56 5.61
CA PHE A 158 17.61 -6.33 4.82
C PHE A 158 16.63 -5.22 5.25
N SER A 159 16.17 -5.27 6.49
CA SER A 159 15.15 -4.37 7.06
C SER A 159 13.85 -4.30 6.24
N ALA A 160 13.50 -5.39 5.54
CA ALA A 160 12.31 -5.41 4.71
C ALA A 160 11.03 -5.55 5.56
N TYR A 161 9.96 -4.90 5.12
CA TYR A 161 8.61 -5.20 5.60
C TYR A 161 8.14 -6.56 5.05
N PRO A 162 7.19 -7.23 5.74
CA PRO A 162 6.53 -8.41 5.19
C PRO A 162 6.04 -8.16 3.77
N SER A 163 6.34 -9.10 2.88
CA SER A 163 6.05 -9.03 1.45
C SER A 163 5.12 -10.16 1.01
N SER A 164 4.36 -9.90 -0.05
CA SER A 164 3.34 -10.77 -0.64
C SER A 164 3.42 -10.71 -2.17
N GLY A 165 2.59 -11.49 -2.86
CA GLY A 165 2.35 -11.36 -4.29
C GLY A 165 1.74 -10.00 -4.64
N SER A 166 1.89 -9.55 -5.91
CA SER A 166 1.31 -8.29 -6.37
C SER A 166 0.61 -8.46 -7.72
N PHE A 167 -0.73 -8.32 -7.73
CA PHE A 167 -1.52 -8.36 -8.97
C PHE A 167 -1.00 -7.38 -10.03
N ASN A 168 -0.66 -6.16 -9.61
CA ASN A 168 -0.20 -5.11 -10.53
C ASN A 168 1.16 -5.46 -11.15
N ARG A 169 2.15 -5.89 -10.36
CA ARG A 169 3.49 -6.22 -10.89
C ARG A 169 3.45 -7.47 -11.75
N SER A 170 2.76 -8.52 -11.29
CA SER A 170 2.65 -9.76 -12.05
C SER A 170 1.82 -9.58 -13.33
N GLY A 171 0.79 -8.73 -13.30
CA GLY A 171 0.01 -8.36 -14.47
C GLY A 171 0.82 -7.60 -15.52
N VAL A 172 1.70 -6.68 -15.11
CA VAL A 172 2.62 -5.99 -16.03
C VAL A 172 3.63 -6.97 -16.63
N ASN A 173 4.20 -7.88 -15.83
CA ASN A 173 5.09 -8.92 -16.35
C ASN A 173 4.38 -9.83 -17.37
N LEU A 174 3.14 -10.24 -17.08
CA LEU A 174 2.32 -11.02 -18.00
C LEU A 174 2.06 -10.26 -19.31
N ALA A 175 1.68 -8.97 -19.21
CA ALA A 175 1.43 -8.13 -20.39
C ALA A 175 2.71 -7.86 -21.21
N ALA A 176 3.87 -7.84 -20.57
CA ALA A 176 5.18 -7.76 -21.20
C ALA A 176 5.67 -9.12 -21.75
N ASN A 177 4.83 -10.16 -21.70
CA ASN A 177 5.13 -11.53 -22.15
C ASN A 177 6.35 -12.14 -21.45
N ALA A 178 6.59 -11.79 -20.18
CA ALA A 178 7.66 -12.36 -19.38
C ALA A 178 7.43 -13.86 -19.14
N GLN A 179 8.40 -14.69 -19.51
CA GLN A 179 8.23 -16.15 -19.47
C GLN A 179 8.85 -16.82 -18.25
N THR A 180 9.89 -16.23 -17.66
CA THR A 180 10.68 -16.83 -16.56
C THR A 180 10.75 -15.90 -15.34
N PRO A 181 11.06 -16.44 -14.14
CA PRO A 181 11.27 -15.63 -12.93
C PRO A 181 12.38 -14.57 -13.05
N LEU A 182 13.24 -14.68 -14.06
CA LEU A 182 14.32 -13.73 -14.33
C LEU A 182 13.81 -12.30 -14.50
N ALA A 183 12.60 -12.11 -15.03
CA ALA A 183 11.99 -10.79 -15.14
C ALA A 183 11.83 -10.08 -13.78
N ALA A 184 11.47 -10.83 -12.73
CA ALA A 184 11.37 -10.28 -11.37
C ALA A 184 12.76 -9.97 -10.78
N ILE A 185 13.75 -10.83 -11.04
CA ILE A 185 15.15 -10.60 -10.62
C ILE A 185 15.70 -9.34 -11.29
N CYS A 186 15.53 -9.19 -12.60
CA CYS A 186 15.94 -7.99 -13.32
C CYS A 186 15.23 -6.74 -12.78
N ALA A 187 13.92 -6.80 -12.51
CA ALA A 187 13.19 -5.69 -11.92
C ALA A 187 13.75 -5.29 -10.54
N ALA A 188 14.13 -6.25 -9.70
CA ALA A 188 14.76 -6.00 -8.40
C ALA A 188 16.14 -5.35 -8.56
N VAL A 189 16.96 -5.83 -9.50
CA VAL A 189 18.28 -5.24 -9.80
C VAL A 189 18.13 -3.81 -10.33
N PHE A 190 17.22 -3.57 -11.27
CA PHE A 190 16.96 -2.23 -11.77
C PHE A 190 16.46 -1.30 -10.67
N LEU A 191 15.61 -1.78 -9.76
CA LEU A 191 15.16 -1.00 -8.61
C LEU A 191 16.34 -0.59 -7.72
N LEU A 192 17.27 -1.50 -7.43
CA LEU A 192 18.49 -1.18 -6.66
C LEU A 192 19.33 -0.11 -7.36
N VAL A 193 19.53 -0.24 -8.68
CA VAL A 193 20.27 0.76 -9.48
C VAL A 193 19.57 2.11 -9.42
N ILE A 194 18.25 2.16 -9.61
CA ILE A 194 17.47 3.39 -9.54
C ILE A 194 17.59 4.02 -8.14
N LEU A 195 17.51 3.23 -7.07
CA LEU A 195 17.65 3.73 -5.70
C LEU A 195 19.01 4.38 -5.46
N ILE A 196 20.10 3.86 -6.03
CA ILE A 196 21.43 4.49 -5.92
C ILE A 196 21.43 5.92 -6.45
N PHE A 197 20.76 6.17 -7.58
CA PHE A 197 20.71 7.51 -8.18
C PHE A 197 19.62 8.40 -7.56
N VAL A 198 18.50 7.83 -7.12
CA VAL A 198 17.33 8.57 -6.62
C VAL A 198 17.43 8.86 -5.12
N SER A 199 18.20 8.10 -4.34
CA SER A 199 18.40 8.33 -2.91
C SER A 199 18.74 9.78 -2.53
N PRO A 200 19.72 10.47 -3.18
CA PRO A 200 19.98 11.88 -2.89
C PRO A 200 18.84 12.81 -3.28
N LEU A 201 18.01 12.42 -4.26
CA LEU A 201 16.86 13.21 -4.69
C LEU A 201 15.66 13.08 -3.73
N ALA A 202 15.69 12.11 -2.81
CA ALA A 202 14.59 11.87 -1.87
C ALA A 202 14.32 13.10 -0.97
N GLU A 203 15.34 13.91 -0.65
CA GLU A 203 15.18 15.10 0.18
C GLU A 203 14.33 16.21 -0.46
N TYR A 204 14.12 16.15 -1.77
CA TYR A 204 13.24 17.08 -2.50
C TYR A 204 11.79 16.59 -2.53
N LEU A 205 11.53 15.34 -2.11
CA LEU A 205 10.22 14.71 -2.25
C LEU A 205 9.27 15.21 -1.16
N PRO A 206 8.19 15.96 -1.48
CA PRO A 206 7.27 16.46 -0.47
C PRO A 206 6.37 15.34 0.04
N TYR A 207 6.16 15.26 1.36
CA TYR A 207 5.20 14.29 1.92
C TYR A 207 3.77 14.50 1.38
N ALA A 208 3.41 15.73 1.01
CA ALA A 208 2.13 16.04 0.40
C ALA A 208 1.92 15.36 -0.96
N VAL A 209 2.98 15.30 -1.79
CA VAL A 209 2.97 14.62 -3.09
C VAL A 209 2.76 13.12 -2.89
N ILE A 210 3.50 12.51 -1.95
CA ILE A 210 3.32 11.09 -1.59
C ILE A 210 1.89 10.84 -1.10
N ALA A 211 1.38 11.69 -0.21
CA ALA A 211 0.02 11.55 0.31
C ALA A 211 -1.05 11.64 -0.78
N ALA A 212 -0.87 12.54 -1.76
CA ALA A 212 -1.77 12.65 -2.91
C ALA A 212 -1.79 11.38 -3.77
N LEU A 213 -0.62 10.78 -4.01
CA LEU A 213 -0.50 9.52 -4.74
C LEU A 213 -1.15 8.37 -3.99
N LEU A 214 -0.90 8.25 -2.68
CA LEU A 214 -1.53 7.22 -1.84
C LEU A 214 -3.05 7.38 -1.81
N LEU A 215 -3.56 8.61 -1.77
CA LEU A 215 -5.00 8.89 -1.87
C LEU A 215 -5.57 8.41 -3.20
N ALA A 216 -4.88 8.70 -4.31
CA ALA A 216 -5.31 8.25 -5.63
C ALA A 216 -5.28 6.73 -5.78
N VAL A 217 -4.26 6.06 -5.22
CA VAL A 217 -4.18 4.59 -5.21
C VAL A 217 -5.32 4.01 -4.37
N ALA A 218 -5.53 4.52 -3.15
CA ALA A 218 -6.62 4.07 -2.28
C ALA A 218 -7.99 4.24 -2.95
N TRP A 219 -8.22 5.37 -3.62
CA TRP A 219 -9.46 5.61 -4.36
C TRP A 219 -9.70 4.59 -5.47
N ASN A 220 -8.64 4.20 -6.21
CA ASN A 220 -8.74 3.21 -7.28
C ASN A 220 -8.92 1.77 -6.79
N LEU A 221 -8.67 1.49 -5.51
CA LEU A 221 -8.90 0.16 -4.92
C LEU A 221 -10.38 -0.05 -4.50
N ILE A 222 -11.19 1.02 -4.45
CA ILE A 222 -12.60 0.91 -4.09
C ILE A 222 -13.41 0.40 -5.29
N ASP A 223 -13.81 -0.87 -5.25
CA ASP A 223 -14.68 -1.48 -6.25
C ASP A 223 -16.16 -1.36 -5.83
N LEU A 224 -16.80 -0.27 -6.25
CA LEU A 224 -18.24 -0.05 -6.02
C LEU A 224 -19.12 -1.09 -6.72
N GLY A 225 -18.62 -1.72 -7.79
CA GLY A 225 -19.31 -2.78 -8.52
C GLY A 225 -19.36 -4.05 -7.68
N GLN A 226 -18.20 -4.47 -7.14
CA GLN A 226 -18.11 -5.62 -6.25
C GLN A 226 -18.90 -5.40 -4.96
N ILE A 227 -18.77 -4.22 -4.32
CA ILE A 227 -19.56 -3.91 -3.11
C ILE A 227 -21.07 -4.06 -3.40
N ARG A 228 -21.55 -3.51 -4.52
CA ARG A 228 -22.95 -3.65 -4.91
C ARG A 228 -23.33 -5.10 -5.22
N HIS A 229 -22.41 -5.89 -5.79
CA HIS A 229 -22.61 -7.30 -6.04
C HIS A 229 -22.80 -8.07 -4.71
N GLU A 230 -21.94 -7.86 -3.71
CA GLU A 230 -22.08 -8.53 -2.41
C GLU A 230 -23.43 -8.24 -1.72
N PHE A 231 -23.88 -6.99 -1.76
CA PHE A 231 -25.21 -6.63 -1.23
C PHE A 231 -26.36 -7.35 -1.97
N ARG A 232 -26.20 -7.62 -3.27
CA ARG A 232 -27.20 -8.35 -4.07
C ARG A 232 -27.12 -9.86 -3.87
N SER A 233 -25.94 -10.40 -3.56
CA SER A 233 -25.71 -11.83 -3.32
C SER A 233 -26.33 -12.32 -2.00
N GLY A 234 -26.57 -11.40 -1.05
CA GLY A 234 -27.35 -11.66 0.16
C GLY A 234 -26.54 -11.52 1.44
N ALA A 235 -27.22 -11.71 2.58
CA ALA A 235 -26.65 -11.45 3.91
C ALA A 235 -25.38 -12.26 4.21
N HIS A 236 -25.23 -13.43 3.61
CA HIS A 236 -24.06 -14.27 3.86
C HIS A 236 -22.77 -13.74 3.24
N GLU A 237 -22.86 -12.86 2.22
CA GLU A 237 -21.69 -12.26 1.57
C GLU A 237 -21.44 -10.83 2.06
N TRP A 238 -22.48 -10.00 2.17
CA TRP A 238 -22.27 -8.59 2.55
C TRP A 238 -21.96 -8.40 4.05
N ILE A 239 -22.48 -9.25 4.95
CA ILE A 239 -22.21 -9.11 6.39
C ILE A 239 -20.71 -9.26 6.69
N PRO A 240 -20.02 -10.32 6.23
CA PRO A 240 -18.58 -10.43 6.42
C PRO A 240 -17.79 -9.29 5.80
N MET A 241 -18.19 -8.83 4.61
CA MET A 241 -17.57 -7.67 3.95
C MET A 241 -17.67 -6.41 4.82
N VAL A 242 -18.86 -6.10 5.34
CA VAL A 242 -19.08 -4.91 6.18
C VAL A 242 -18.36 -5.02 7.51
N ILE A 243 -18.39 -6.20 8.16
CA ILE A 243 -17.66 -6.45 9.41
C ILE A 243 -16.16 -6.21 9.20
N THR A 244 -15.60 -6.77 8.14
CA THR A 244 -14.18 -6.59 7.83
C THR A 244 -13.89 -5.12 7.51
N GLY A 245 -14.65 -4.51 6.60
CA GLY A 245 -14.44 -3.13 6.15
C GLY A 245 -14.53 -2.12 7.28
N VAL A 246 -15.57 -2.19 8.12
CA VAL A 246 -15.70 -1.31 9.29
C VAL A 246 -14.63 -1.65 10.33
N GLY A 247 -14.37 -2.94 10.57
CA GLY A 247 -13.36 -3.40 11.51
C GLY A 247 -11.97 -2.84 11.19
N THR A 248 -11.55 -2.85 9.92
CA THR A 248 -10.21 -2.34 9.53
C THR A 248 -10.02 -0.85 9.78
N VAL A 249 -11.11 -0.10 9.96
CA VAL A 249 -11.08 1.33 10.29
C VAL A 249 -11.12 1.57 11.80
N THR A 250 -11.79 0.70 12.57
CA THR A 250 -12.10 0.94 13.98
C THR A 250 -11.18 0.21 14.96
N ILE A 251 -10.66 -0.96 14.57
CA ILE A 251 -9.81 -1.81 15.41
C ILE A 251 -8.55 -2.23 14.64
N SER A 252 -7.63 -2.92 15.32
CA SER A 252 -6.42 -3.43 14.65
C SER A 252 -6.76 -4.40 13.53
N LEU A 253 -5.95 -4.36 12.46
CA LEU A 253 -6.16 -5.12 11.23
C LEU A 253 -6.35 -6.62 11.49
N GLU A 254 -5.58 -7.19 12.43
CA GLU A 254 -5.64 -8.60 12.76
C GLU A 254 -7.01 -9.03 13.29
N TRP A 255 -7.62 -8.23 14.15
CA TRP A 255 -8.95 -8.52 14.71
C TRP A 255 -10.06 -8.30 13.70
N ALA A 256 -9.92 -7.29 12.83
CA ALA A 256 -10.87 -7.03 11.76
C ALA A 256 -10.95 -8.20 10.77
N VAL A 257 -9.79 -8.73 10.35
CA VAL A 257 -9.72 -9.87 9.42
C VAL A 257 -10.26 -11.14 10.07
N LEU A 258 -9.91 -11.43 11.33
CA LEU A 258 -10.44 -12.60 12.04
C LEU A 258 -11.96 -12.53 12.22
N ALA A 259 -12.49 -11.36 12.58
CA ALA A 259 -13.95 -11.16 12.68
C ALA A 259 -14.64 -11.41 11.34
N GLY A 260 -14.06 -10.90 10.25
CA GLY A 260 -14.49 -11.16 8.88
C GLY A 260 -14.57 -12.65 8.56
N ILE A 261 -13.47 -13.39 8.75
CA ILE A 261 -13.37 -14.83 8.46
C ILE A 261 -14.39 -15.63 9.30
N CYS A 262 -14.47 -15.36 10.60
CA CYS A 262 -15.41 -16.04 11.49
C CYS A 262 -16.86 -15.77 11.06
N SER A 263 -17.19 -14.52 10.75
CA SER A 263 -18.54 -14.16 10.29
C SER A 263 -18.90 -14.83 8.95
N ALA A 264 -17.96 -14.93 8.01
CA ALA A 264 -18.15 -15.65 6.76
C ALA A 264 -18.38 -17.14 6.97
N ALA A 265 -17.58 -17.78 7.85
CA ALA A 265 -17.73 -19.19 8.18
C ALA A 265 -19.09 -19.50 8.83
N ILE A 266 -19.54 -18.65 9.75
CA ILE A 266 -20.84 -18.78 10.41
C ILE A 266 -21.97 -18.59 9.40
N ALA A 267 -21.91 -17.51 8.60
CA ALA A 267 -22.93 -17.20 7.60
C ALA A 267 -23.09 -18.34 6.58
N LYS A 268 -21.97 -18.91 6.12
CA LYS A 268 -21.94 -20.07 5.23
C LYS A 268 -22.53 -21.32 5.86
N ARG A 269 -22.29 -21.59 7.16
CA ARG A 269 -22.91 -22.73 7.85
C ARG A 269 -24.43 -22.58 7.98
N ILE A 270 -24.89 -21.38 8.32
CA ILE A 270 -26.33 -21.12 8.48
C ILE A 270 -27.08 -21.27 7.14
N HIS A 271 -26.51 -20.76 6.04
CA HIS A 271 -27.14 -20.82 4.72
C HIS A 271 -26.86 -22.12 3.96
N GLY A 272 -25.72 -22.76 4.21
CA GLY A 272 -25.34 -24.05 3.63
C GLY A 272 -26.11 -25.22 4.23
N SER A 273 -26.71 -25.06 5.41
CA SER A 273 -27.60 -26.06 6.02
C SER A 273 -29.05 -25.99 5.48
N ALA A 274 -29.32 -25.08 4.54
CA ALA A 274 -30.65 -24.87 3.92
C ALA A 274 -30.75 -25.43 2.47
N LYS A 275 -29.81 -26.29 2.06
CA LYS A 275 -29.85 -27.09 0.84
C LYS A 275 -29.53 -28.54 1.18
#